data_AF-A0A7Y2XXD8-F1
#
_entry.id   AF-A0A7Y2XXD8-F1
#
_cell.length_a   1.000
_cell.length_b   1.000
_cell.length_c   1.000
_cell.angle_alpha   90.00
_cell.angle_beta   90.00
_cell.angle_gamma   90.00
#
_symmetry.space_group_name_H-M   'P 1'
#
loop_
_entity.id
_entity.type
_entity.pdbx_description
1 polymer ?
#
loop_
_entity_poly.entity_id
_entity_poly.type
_entity_poly.pdbx_seq_one_letter_code
_entity_poly.pdbx_strand_id
1 'polypeptide(L)'
;MNWRLNQIILFALIIMLSSCVQVAQRDPKPPDLPAQFSQQGEETLLPDWWLTFNDAGLTRAIDTALAGNLDLLATHDRLKQAEAVARRVGAAKYPELDGRGLA
;
A
#
# COMPACT_ATOMS: atom_id res chain seq x y z
N MET A 1 -35.33 11.28 -41.43
CA MET A 1 -35.06 12.35 -40.44
C MET A 1 -34.28 11.84 -39.20
N ASN A 2 -33.52 10.75 -39.35
CA ASN A 2 -32.95 9.95 -38.26
C ASN A 2 -31.42 9.79 -38.41
N TRP A 3 -30.87 10.18 -39.57
CA TRP A 3 -29.42 10.18 -39.84
C TRP A 3 -28.66 11.11 -38.89
N ARG A 4 -29.14 12.34 -38.68
CA ARG A 4 -28.47 13.29 -37.79
C ARG A 4 -28.53 12.85 -36.32
N LEU A 5 -29.62 12.21 -35.90
CA LEU A 5 -29.74 11.65 -34.55
C LEU A 5 -28.78 10.46 -34.36
N ASN A 6 -28.66 9.59 -35.36
CA ASN A 6 -27.76 8.44 -35.30
C ASN A 6 -26.28 8.87 -35.27
N GLN A 7 -25.92 9.93 -36.01
CA GLN A 7 -24.57 10.54 -35.97
C GLN A 7 -24.24 11.11 -34.59
N ILE A 8 -25.20 11.78 -33.94
CA ILE A 8 -25.01 12.34 -32.59
C ILE A 8 -24.83 11.22 -31.56
N ILE A 9 -25.64 10.15 -31.64
CA ILE A 9 -25.53 8.98 -30.75
C ILE A 9 -24.17 8.30 -30.92
N LEU A 10 -23.70 8.12 -32.17
CA LEU A 10 -22.39 7.53 -32.44
C LEU A 10 -21.25 8.37 -31.86
N PHE A 11 -21.32 9.70 -32.02
CA PHE A 11 -20.31 10.63 -31.48
C PHE A 11 -20.28 10.62 -29.95
N ALA A 12 -21.44 10.62 -29.31
CA ALA A 12 -21.56 10.56 -27.85
C ALA A 12 -21.02 9.23 -27.29
N LEU A 13 -21.29 8.11 -27.97
CA LEU A 13 -20.76 6.80 -27.60
C LEU A 13 -19.23 6.79 -27.66
N ILE A 14 -18.63 7.30 -28.75
CA ILE A 14 -17.17 7.36 -28.91
C ILE A 14 -16.51 8.18 -27.79
N ILE A 15 -17.12 9.30 -27.38
CA ILE A 15 -16.59 10.13 -26.28
C ILE A 15 -16.61 9.37 -24.95
N MET A 16 -17.66 8.60 -24.66
CA MET A 16 -17.76 7.82 -23.42
C MET A 16 -16.72 6.68 -23.32
N LEU A 17 -16.26 6.13 -24.44
CA LEU A 17 -15.23 5.07 -24.44
C LEU A 17 -13.79 5.59 -24.17
N SER A 18 -13.57 6.91 -24.11
CA SER A 18 -12.23 7.50 -23.92
C SER A 18 -11.71 7.53 -22.48
N SER A 19 -12.47 7.00 -21.51
CA SER A 19 -12.06 6.97 -20.10
C SER A 19 -11.24 5.72 -19.77
N CYS A 20 -10.01 5.65 -20.27
CA CYS A 20 -9.04 4.65 -19.80
C CYS A 20 -7.97 5.33 -18.94
N VAL A 21 -7.76 4.85 -17.72
CA VAL A 21 -6.69 5.37 -16.85
C VAL A 21 -5.44 4.52 -17.01
N GLN A 22 -4.34 5.15 -17.41
CA GLN A 22 -3.04 4.46 -17.47
C GLN A 22 -2.34 4.62 -16.14
N VAL A 23 -2.39 3.58 -15.31
CA VAL A 23 -1.59 3.51 -14.09
C VAL A 23 -0.14 3.26 -14.51
N ALA A 24 0.75 4.19 -14.17
CA ALA A 24 2.18 4.01 -14.42
C ALA A 24 2.65 2.72 -13.72
N GLN A 25 3.25 1.81 -14.49
CA GLN A 25 3.87 0.63 -13.91
C GLN A 25 5.04 1.08 -13.03
N ARG A 26 5.09 0.54 -11.82
CA ARG A 26 6.23 0.75 -10.92
C ARG A 26 7.36 -0.10 -11.46
N ASP A 27 8.41 0.55 -11.98
CA ASP A 27 9.67 -0.12 -12.33
C ASP A 27 10.67 0.13 -11.20
N PRO A 28 10.73 -0.74 -10.17
CA PRO A 28 11.72 -0.61 -9.13
C PRO A 28 13.08 -0.92 -9.74
N LYS A 29 13.85 0.11 -10.10
CA LYS A 29 15.25 -0.05 -10.46
C LYS A 29 15.96 -0.75 -9.28
N PRO A 30 16.47 -1.98 -9.47
CA PRO A 30 17.19 -2.65 -8.40
C PRO A 30 18.48 -1.87 -8.08
N PRO A 31 18.91 -1.88 -6.81
CA PRO A 31 20.23 -1.35 -6.45
C PRO A 31 21.33 -2.11 -7.20
N ASP A 32 22.47 -1.45 -7.46
CA ASP A 32 23.64 -2.10 -8.04
C ASP A 32 24.22 -3.07 -7.00
N LEU A 33 24.08 -4.38 -7.25
CA LEU A 33 24.55 -5.45 -6.37
C LEU A 33 25.83 -6.07 -6.95
N PRO A 34 26.71 -6.63 -6.10
CA PRO A 34 27.84 -7.41 -6.57
C PRO A 34 27.38 -8.61 -7.41
N ALA A 35 28.24 -9.04 -8.34
CA ALA A 35 27.97 -10.21 -9.17
C ALA A 35 27.79 -11.50 -8.35
N GLN A 36 28.40 -11.57 -7.16
CA GLN A 36 28.26 -12.69 -6.22
C GLN A 36 28.23 -12.18 -4.77
N PHE A 37 27.30 -12.74 -3.99
CA PHE A 37 27.36 -12.74 -2.53
C PHE A 37 28.03 -14.05 -2.05
N SER A 38 28.44 -14.12 -0.78
CA SER A 38 28.87 -15.38 -0.18
C SER A 38 27.78 -16.45 -0.35
N GLN A 39 28.14 -17.64 -0.83
CA GLN A 39 27.18 -18.72 -1.13
C GLN A 39 26.92 -19.66 0.04
N GLN A 40 27.51 -19.38 1.21
CA GLN A 40 27.43 -20.25 2.37
C GLN A 40 26.87 -19.47 3.56
N GLY A 41 25.80 -20.04 4.10
CA GLY A 41 25.00 -19.61 5.23
C GLY A 41 23.85 -20.60 5.35
N GLU A 42 24.02 -21.64 6.16
CA GLU A 42 23.04 -22.74 6.30
C GLU A 42 21.94 -22.41 7.32
N GLU A 43 22.01 -21.24 7.94
CA GLU A 43 21.11 -20.88 9.03
C GLU A 43 19.76 -20.39 8.52
N THR A 44 18.71 -21.04 9.01
CA THR A 44 17.33 -20.56 8.87
C THR A 44 17.14 -19.38 9.83
N LEU A 45 16.80 -18.20 9.30
CA LEU A 45 16.51 -17.05 10.13
C LEU A 45 15.20 -17.31 10.90
N LEU A 46 15.32 -17.48 12.21
CA LEU A 46 14.16 -17.59 13.09
C LEU A 46 13.46 -16.23 13.19
N PRO A 47 12.12 -16.17 13.35
CA PRO A 47 11.42 -14.93 13.68
C PRO A 47 12.04 -14.26 14.91
N ASP A 48 12.37 -15.07 15.91
CA ASP A 48 13.07 -14.68 17.13
C ASP A 48 14.58 -14.89 16.94
N TRP A 49 15.14 -14.22 15.93
CA TRP A 49 16.53 -14.35 15.51
C TRP A 49 17.52 -14.16 16.67
N TRP A 50 17.15 -13.41 17.71
CA TRP A 50 18.01 -13.16 18.86
C TRP A 50 18.25 -14.40 19.74
N LEU A 51 17.44 -15.45 19.60
CA LEU A 51 17.64 -16.70 20.31
C LEU A 51 18.90 -17.45 19.85
N THR A 52 19.39 -17.18 18.63
CA THR A 52 20.62 -17.80 18.11
C THR A 52 21.87 -17.37 18.88
N PHE A 53 21.81 -16.26 19.63
CA PHE A 53 22.90 -15.79 20.48
C PHE A 53 23.06 -16.58 21.78
N ASN A 54 22.04 -17.37 22.17
CA ASN A 54 22.03 -18.14 23.42
C ASN A 54 22.35 -17.28 24.67
N ASP A 55 21.88 -16.03 24.70
CA ASP A 55 22.07 -15.09 25.80
C ASP A 55 20.73 -14.77 26.47
N ALA A 56 20.59 -15.19 27.73
CA ALA A 56 19.38 -14.99 28.52
C ALA A 56 19.20 -13.54 29.00
N GLY A 57 20.27 -12.74 29.09
CA GLY A 57 20.20 -11.30 29.34
C GLY A 57 19.66 -10.56 28.12
N LEU A 58 20.20 -10.86 26.94
CA LEU A 58 19.75 -10.31 25.66
C LEU A 58 18.28 -10.63 25.41
N THR A 59 17.90 -11.90 25.58
CA THR A 59 16.51 -12.35 25.37
C THR A 59 15.54 -11.56 26.24
N ARG A 60 15.83 -11.43 27.54
CA ARG A 60 14.99 -10.63 28.46
C ARG A 60 14.91 -9.15 28.07
N ALA A 61 16.00 -8.57 27.61
CA ALA A 61 16.03 -7.18 27.18
C ALA A 61 15.15 -6.97 25.93
N ILE A 62 15.23 -7.89 24.97
CA ILE A 62 14.40 -7.85 23.75
C ILE A 62 12.94 -8.09 24.08
N ASP A 63 12.61 -9.09 24.91
CA ASP A 63 11.23 -9.34 25.33
C ASP A 63 10.62 -8.12 26.03
N THR A 64 11.38 -7.47 26.91
CA THR A 64 10.95 -6.24 27.59
C THR A 64 10.71 -5.10 26.60
N ALA A 65 11.60 -4.96 25.61
CA ALA A 65 11.42 -3.96 24.56
C ALA A 65 10.18 -4.28 23.71
N LEU A 66 10.01 -5.51 23.22
CA LEU A 66 8.88 -5.89 22.37
C LEU A 66 7.53 -5.79 23.08
N ALA A 67 7.47 -5.99 24.40
CA ALA A 67 6.23 -5.92 25.16
C ALA A 67 5.66 -4.50 25.32
N GLY A 68 6.49 -3.45 25.29
CA GLY A 68 6.09 -2.11 25.71
C GLY A 68 6.78 -0.94 25.00
N ASN A 69 7.45 -1.18 23.87
CA ASN A 69 8.19 -0.13 23.17
C ASN A 69 7.24 0.86 22.48
N LEU A 70 7.24 2.10 22.99
CA LEU A 70 6.42 3.21 22.50
C LEU A 70 6.77 3.62 21.05
N ASP A 71 8.00 3.43 20.61
CA ASP A 71 8.40 3.73 19.22
C ASP A 71 7.79 2.73 18.24
N LEU A 72 7.73 1.44 18.61
CA LEU A 72 7.05 0.41 17.82
C LEU A 72 5.55 0.68 17.75
N LEU A 73 4.93 1.04 18.88
CA LEU A 73 3.52 1.41 18.95
C LEU A 73 3.22 2.64 18.08
N ALA A 74 4.03 3.70 18.19
CA ALA A 74 3.88 4.89 17.37
C ALA A 74 4.05 4.59 15.87
N THR A 75 4.98 3.69 15.51
CA THR A 75 5.19 3.26 14.13
C THR A 75 3.97 2.51 13.58
N HIS A 76 3.39 1.63 14.38
CA HIS A 76 2.15 0.93 14.03
C HIS A 76 0.97 1.90 13.85
N ASP A 77 0.84 2.91 14.70
CA ASP A 77 -0.22 3.92 14.55
C ASP A 77 0.00 4.81 13.31
N ARG A 78 1.25 5.12 12.95
CA ARG A 78 1.56 5.79 11.68
C ARG A 78 1.16 4.95 10.47
N LEU A 79 1.31 3.62 10.54
CA LEU A 79 0.82 2.72 9.49
C LEU A 79 -0.71 2.80 9.37
N LYS A 80 -1.44 2.70 10.48
CA LYS A 80 -2.91 2.88 10.51
C LYS A 80 -3.36 4.23 9.95
N GLN A 81 -2.63 5.30 10.28
CA GLN A 81 -2.89 6.63 9.73
C GLN A 81 -2.71 6.65 8.21
N ALA A 82 -1.63 6.06 7.69
CA ALA A 82 -1.38 5.96 6.25
C ALA A 82 -2.50 5.18 5.53
N GLU A 83 -2.99 4.09 6.12
CA GLU A 83 -4.13 3.34 5.59
C GLU A 83 -5.41 4.17 5.56
N ALA A 84 -5.68 4.95 6.61
CA ALA A 84 -6.84 5.85 6.65
C ALA A 84 -6.77 6.93 5.56
N VAL A 85 -5.57 7.48 5.32
CA VAL A 85 -5.34 8.42 4.21
C VAL A 85 -5.57 7.74 2.87
N ALA A 86 -5.05 6.52 2.66
CA ALA A 86 -5.27 5.75 1.44
C ALA A 86 -6.76 5.48 1.19
N ARG A 87 -7.52 5.09 2.23
CA ARG A 87 -8.99 4.92 2.14
C ARG A 87 -9.70 6.22 1.76
N ARG A 88 -9.34 7.35 2.41
CA ARG A 88 -9.93 8.65 2.12
C ARG A 88 -9.67 9.08 0.67
N VAL A 89 -8.43 8.95 0.20
CA VAL A 89 -8.08 9.28 -1.20
C VAL A 89 -8.80 8.34 -2.17
N GLY A 90 -8.96 7.07 -1.80
CA GLY A 90 -9.70 6.08 -2.58
C GLY A 90 -11.22 6.32 -2.63
N ALA A 91 -11.81 7.04 -1.67
CA ALA A 91 -13.25 7.26 -1.59
C ALA A 91 -13.80 8.04 -2.80
N ALA A 92 -12.98 8.89 -3.43
CA ALA A 92 -13.36 9.62 -4.64
C ALA A 92 -13.69 8.72 -5.85
N LYS A 93 -13.42 7.40 -5.76
CA LYS A 93 -13.83 6.41 -6.77
C LYS A 93 -15.29 5.98 -6.63
N TYR A 94 -15.97 6.37 -5.56
CA TYR A 94 -17.35 6.02 -5.28
C TYR A 94 -18.26 7.26 -5.31
N PRO A 95 -19.56 7.10 -5.61
CA PRO A 95 -20.51 8.20 -5.49
C PRO A 95 -20.60 8.73 -4.06
N GLU A 96 -20.74 10.05 -3.92
CA GLU A 96 -21.06 10.72 -2.66
C GLU A 96 -22.57 10.97 -2.60
N LEU A 97 -23.15 10.81 -1.43
CA LEU A 97 -24.55 11.14 -1.16
C LEU A 97 -24.59 12.12 0.01
N ASP A 98 -25.07 13.33 -0.26
CA ASP A 98 -25.41 14.33 0.75
C ASP A 98 -26.91 14.67 0.69
N GLY A 99 -27.41 15.32 1.74
CA GLY A 99 -28.81 15.73 1.83
C GLY A 99 -28.90 17.08 2.52
N ARG A 100 -29.68 18.00 1.94
CA ARG A 100 -29.97 19.31 2.52
C ARG A 100 -31.47 19.52 2.54
N GLY A 101 -32.02 19.79 3.72
CA GLY A 101 -33.40 20.24 3.90
C GLY A 101 -33.43 21.74 4.08
N LEU A 102 -34.31 22.43 3.35
CA LEU A 102 -34.67 23.81 3.65
C LEU A 102 -36.03 23.78 4.36
N ALA A 103 -36.12 24.52 5.47
CA ALA A 103 -37.36 24.70 6.23
C ALA A 103 -38.31 25.65 5.51
#